data_AF-A0A2N2JS99-F1
#
_entry.id   AF-A0A2N2JS99-F1
#
_cell.length_a   1.000
_cell.length_b   1.000
_cell.length_c   1.000
_cell.angle_alpha   90.00
_cell.angle_beta   90.00
_cell.angle_gamma   90.00
#
_symmetry.space_group_name_H-M   'P 1'
#
loop_
_entity.id
_entity.type
_entity.pdbx_description
1 polymer ?
#
loop_
_entity_poly.entity_id
_entity_poly.type
_entity_poly.pdbx_seq_one_letter_code
_entity_poly.pdbx_strand_id
1 'polypeptide(L)' 'MVKMKEIRAKDLDTALFIKEKVRELRSKVGKGLAINALSGGVDSSVVTALGFKALGERLVTYFIDNG' A
#
# COMPACT_ATOMS: atom_id res chain seq x y z
N MET A 1 3.66 14.27 -23.79
CA MET A 1 4.77 13.42 -23.29
C MET A 1 4.95 13.71 -21.80
N VAL A 2 4.68 12.75 -20.93
CA VAL A 2 4.93 12.94 -19.47
C VAL A 2 6.43 12.74 -19.25
N LYS A 3 7.14 13.79 -18.81
CA LYS A 3 8.53 13.66 -18.34
C LYS A 3 8.52 12.78 -17.09
N MET A 4 9.12 11.59 -17.17
CA MET A 4 9.32 10.74 -16.00
C MET A 4 10.34 11.43 -15.09
N LYS A 5 9.93 11.76 -13.86
CA LYS A 5 10.80 12.37 -12.86
C LYS A 5 11.41 11.25 -12.03
N GLU A 6 12.69 10.99 -12.23
CA GLU A 6 13.46 10.09 -11.39
C GLU A 6 13.56 10.68 -9.97
N ILE A 7 13.36 9.84 -8.96
CA ILE A 7 13.58 10.18 -7.55
C ILE A 7 14.81 9.38 -7.11
N ARG A 8 15.90 10.08 -6.76
CA ARG A 8 17.08 9.42 -6.21
C ARG A 8 16.79 8.97 -4.79
N ALA A 9 17.44 7.90 -4.33
CA ALA A 9 17.24 7.37 -2.98
C ALA A 9 17.43 8.43 -1.87
N LYS A 10 18.42 9.33 -2.04
CA LYS A 10 18.69 10.43 -1.08
C LYS A 10 17.61 11.52 -1.06
N ASP A 11 16.84 11.63 -2.14
CA ASP A 11 15.81 12.65 -2.33
C ASP A 11 14.40 12.06 -2.05
N LEU A 12 14.32 10.78 -1.65
CA LEU A 12 13.08 10.09 -1.36
C LEU A 12 12.61 10.42 0.07
N ASP A 13 11.56 11.23 0.17
CA ASP A 13 10.81 11.39 1.41
C ASP A 13 9.77 10.26 1.55
N THR A 14 10.19 9.17 2.19
CA THR A 14 9.34 7.99 2.42
C THR A 14 8.17 8.30 3.34
N ALA A 15 8.34 9.19 4.32
CA ALA A 15 7.30 9.55 5.27
C ALA A 15 6.16 10.31 4.58
N LEU A 16 6.50 11.27 3.71
CA LEU A 16 5.54 11.97 2.87
C LEU A 16 4.82 11.01 1.93
N PHE A 17 5.56 10.15 1.23
CA PHE A 17 4.96 9.16 0.33
C PHE A 17 3.93 8.27 1.03
N ILE A 18 4.29 7.73 2.21
CA ILE A 18 3.38 6.89 3.00
C ILE A 18 2.13 7.68 3.41
N LYS A 19 2.27 8.93 3.85
CA LYS A 19 1.15 9.79 4.25
C LYS A 19 0.19 10.06 3.08
N GLU A 20 0.74 10.35 1.91
CA GLU A 20 -0.03 10.58 0.68
C GLU A 20 -0.78 9.33 0.25
N LYS A 21 -0.09 8.16 0.23
CA LYS A 21 -0.72 6.90 -0.16
C LYS A 21 -1.79 6.43 0.82
N VAL A 22 -1.61 6.63 2.12
CA VAL A 22 -2.66 6.38 3.11
C VAL A 22 -3.90 7.21 2.82
N ARG A 23 -3.75 8.51 2.52
CA ARG A 23 -4.87 9.40 2.18
C ARG A 23 -5.55 8.97 0.87
N GLU A 24 -4.75 8.65 -0.14
CA GLU A 24 -5.24 8.18 -1.44
C GLU A 24 -6.07 6.89 -1.30
N LEU A 25 -5.55 5.89 -0.59
CA LEU A 25 -6.23 4.62 -0.34
C LEU A 25 -7.54 4.83 0.43
N ARG A 26 -7.52 5.64 1.51
CA ARG A 26 -8.74 5.99 2.26
C ARG A 26 -9.81 6.62 1.37
N SER A 27 -9.41 7.55 0.51
CA SER A 27 -10.33 8.23 -0.41
C SER A 27 -10.88 7.29 -1.48
N LYS A 28 -10.04 6.44 -2.07
CA LYS A 28 -10.44 5.53 -3.16
C LYS A 28 -11.36 4.41 -2.68
N VAL A 29 -11.07 3.84 -1.51
CA VAL A 29 -11.89 2.76 -0.94
C VAL A 29 -13.16 3.32 -0.25
N GLY A 30 -13.11 4.57 0.22
CA GLY A 30 -14.24 5.21 0.86
C GLY A 30 -14.69 4.45 2.10
N LYS A 31 -15.96 4.02 2.14
CA LYS A 31 -16.54 3.19 3.21
C LYS A 31 -16.51 1.69 2.89
N GLY A 32 -16.00 1.30 1.73
CA GLY A 32 -15.95 -0.08 1.30
C GLY A 32 -14.87 -0.91 1.99
N LEU A 33 -14.79 -2.17 1.57
CA LEU A 33 -13.74 -3.12 1.90
C LEU A 33 -12.72 -3.20 0.77
N ALA A 34 -11.48 -3.55 1.11
CA ALA A 34 -10.45 -3.91 0.15
C ALA A 34 -9.93 -5.31 0.50
N ILE A 35 -9.55 -6.08 -0.52
CA ILE A 35 -8.98 -7.41 -0.36
C ILE A 35 -7.58 -7.42 -0.98
N ASN A 36 -6.62 -8.07 -0.33
CA ASN A 36 -5.34 -8.38 -0.94
C ASN A 36 -4.85 -9.80 -0.60
N ALA A 37 -3.96 -10.31 -1.43
CA ALA A 37 -3.23 -11.54 -1.17
C ALA A 37 -1.85 -11.20 -0.59
N LEU A 38 -1.51 -11.84 0.52
CA LEU A 38 -0.18 -11.81 1.13
C LEU A 38 0.54 -13.10 0.73
N SER A 39 1.66 -12.96 0.00
CA SER A 39 2.47 -14.10 -0.45
C SER A 39 3.71 -14.34 0.41
N GLY A 40 4.03 -13.43 1.34
CA GLY A 40 5.30 -13.40 2.06
C GLY A 40 6.43 -12.65 1.33
N GLY A 41 6.23 -12.31 0.05
CA GLY A 41 7.15 -11.44 -0.70
C GLY A 41 7.14 -10.00 -0.18
N VAL A 42 8.23 -9.27 -0.42
CA VAL A 42 8.39 -7.88 0.06
C VAL A 42 7.29 -6.96 -0.45
N ASP A 43 6.91 -7.08 -1.72
CA ASP A 43 5.91 -6.21 -2.34
C ASP A 43 4.53 -6.40 -1.70
N SER A 44 4.06 -7.64 -1.62
CA SER A 44 2.74 -7.95 -1.03
C SER A 44 2.70 -7.64 0.47
N SER A 45 3.83 -7.78 1.16
CA SER A 45 3.97 -7.42 2.58
C SER A 45 3.87 -5.91 2.80
N VAL A 46 4.58 -5.11 2.00
CA VAL A 46 4.52 -3.64 2.08
C VAL A 46 3.14 -3.12 1.69
N VAL A 47 2.51 -3.70 0.66
CA VAL A 47 1.12 -3.39 0.28
C VAL A 47 0.17 -3.70 1.43
N THR A 48 0.29 -4.85 2.08
CA THR A 48 -0.53 -5.22 3.25
C THR A 48 -0.36 -4.22 4.38
N ALA A 49 0.88 -3.88 4.75
CA ALA A 49 1.16 -2.94 5.83
C ALA A 49 0.60 -1.54 5.55
N LEU A 50 0.79 -1.03 4.32
CA LEU A 50 0.29 0.27 3.91
C LEU A 50 -1.25 0.30 3.82
N GLY A 51 -1.84 -0.77 3.28
CA GLY A 51 -3.28 -0.95 3.21
C GLY A 51 -3.93 -1.00 4.59
N PHE A 52 -3.35 -1.75 5.53
CA PHE A 52 -3.84 -1.82 6.91
C PHE A 52 -3.74 -0.46 7.61
N LYS A 53 -2.63 0.27 7.43
CA LYS A 53 -2.48 1.64 7.94
C LYS A 53 -3.55 2.59 7.40
N ALA A 54 -3.99 2.39 6.15
CA ALA A 54 -5.03 3.19 5.53
C ALA A 54 -6.44 2.79 5.98
N LEU A 55 -6.76 1.50 6.01
CA LEU A 55 -8.13 1.00 6.03
C LEU A 55 -8.51 0.29 7.34
N GLY A 56 -7.53 -0.11 8.15
CA GLY A 56 -7.74 -0.89 9.37
C GLY A 56 -8.46 -2.20 9.08
N GLU A 57 -9.49 -2.50 9.86
CA GLU A 57 -10.34 -3.69 9.73
C GLU A 57 -11.06 -3.82 8.37
N ARG A 58 -11.07 -2.76 7.55
CA ARG A 58 -11.65 -2.80 6.20
C ARG A 58 -10.69 -3.35 5.14
N LEU A 59 -9.45 -3.66 5.51
CA LEU A 59 -8.57 -4.48 4.68
C LEU A 59 -8.71 -5.94 5.12
N VAL A 60 -9.16 -6.78 4.20
CA VAL A 60 -9.20 -8.24 4.39
C VAL A 60 -8.02 -8.85 3.64
N THR A 61 -7.09 -9.45 4.38
CA THR A 61 -5.88 -10.06 3.81
C THR A 61 -5.97 -11.56 3.84
N TYR A 62 -5.68 -12.19 2.71
CA TYR A 62 -5.57 -13.65 2.60
C TYR A 62 -4.11 -14.05 2.45
N PHE A 63 -3.64 -14.91 3.36
CA PHE A 63 -2.38 -15.63 3.23
C PHE A 63 -2.71 -17.08 2.93
N ILE A 64 -2.08 -17.65 1.90
CA ILE A 64 -2.26 -19.05 1.52
C ILE A 64 -0.93 -19.74 1.75
N ASP A 65 -0.90 -20.60 2.76
CA ASP A 65 0.15 -21.58 2.94
C ASP A 65 -0.17 -22.79 2.06
N ASN A 66 0.68 -23.07 1.09
CA ASN A 66 0.50 -24.14 0.11
C ASN A 66 1.48 -25.32 0.31
N GLY A 67 2.26 -25.34 1.41
CA GLY A 67 3.24 -26.38 1.72
C GLY A 67 4.64 -26.08 1.22
#